data_AF-A0A5B0RVT4-F1
#
_entry.id   AF-A0A5B0RVT4-F1
#
_cell.length_a   1.000
_cell.length_b   1.000
_cell.length_c   1.000
_cell.angle_alpha   90.00
_cell.angle_beta   90.00
_cell.angle_gamma   90.00
#
_symmetry.space_group_name_H-M   'P 1'
#
loop_
_entity.id
_entity.type
_entity.pdbx_description
1 polymer ?
#
loop_
_entity_poly.entity_id
_entity_poly.type
_entity_poly.pdbx_seq_one_letter_code
_entity_poly.pdbx_strand_id
1 'polypeptide(L)'
;MVSDSVRKSPQTVEKVAKIPAVIRLLEGLTHKHSFPPDRITSAAKDRNLTVEEMGGNAQILNELQSNLLPSISDQLGSLLGSLDLIDSDKNPEPDIDLTLEILSSLDETLESTASSILSLSFESPLPDKNHDQGLKKLKMFRCSYLREKIESLIGATIYDNLFLSFMTPSSDAGSSRVFPNKILGLGRRRPVRGK
;
A
#
# COMPACT_ATOMS: atom_id res chain seq x y z
N MET A 1 19.64 21.86 47.84
CA MET A 1 19.23 20.72 46.99
C MET A 1 18.35 21.29 45.87
N VAL A 2 18.79 21.08 44.63
CA VAL A 2 18.32 21.62 43.34
C VAL A 2 18.75 20.53 42.33
N SER A 3 18.03 20.11 41.28
CA SER A 3 16.65 20.29 40.81
C SER A 3 16.38 19.19 39.74
N ASP A 4 15.18 18.92 39.23
CA ASP A 4 13.86 19.51 39.45
C ASP A 4 12.76 18.44 39.32
N SER A 5 11.49 18.85 39.36
CA SER A 5 10.38 18.06 38.80
C SER A 5 10.32 18.30 37.29
N VAL A 6 10.50 17.25 36.48
CA VAL A 6 10.34 17.35 35.01
C VAL A 6 8.87 17.61 34.68
N ARG A 7 8.49 18.90 34.68
CA ARG A 7 7.25 19.39 34.07
C ARG A 7 7.31 19.09 32.58
N LYS A 8 6.74 17.95 32.18
CA LYS A 8 6.45 17.65 30.77
C LYS A 8 5.72 18.85 30.16
N SER A 9 6.15 19.34 29.01
CA SER A 9 5.50 20.49 28.38
C SER A 9 4.06 20.12 28.00
N PRO A 10 3.13 21.10 27.92
CA PRO A 10 1.75 20.82 27.51
C PRO A 10 1.67 20.04 26.19
N GLN A 11 2.55 20.38 25.25
CA GLN A 11 2.70 19.74 23.94
C GLN A 11 3.13 18.26 24.05
N THR A 12 3.98 17.89 25.01
CA THR A 12 4.32 16.48 25.28
C THR A 12 3.11 15.70 25.81
N VAL A 13 2.27 16.32 26.65
CA VAL A 13 1.07 15.67 27.20
C VAL A 13 0.02 15.46 26.12
N GLU A 14 -0.17 16.45 25.23
CA GLU A 14 -1.07 16.34 24.09
C GLU A 14 -0.62 15.27 23.08
N LYS A 15 0.66 15.25 22.69
CA LYS A 15 1.22 14.19 21.80
C LYS A 15 0.95 12.79 22.39
N VAL A 16 1.23 12.59 23.68
CA VAL A 16 0.99 11.29 24.36
C VAL A 16 -0.49 10.90 24.39
N ALA A 17 -1.42 11.86 24.51
CA ALA A 17 -2.85 11.59 24.46
C ALA A 17 -3.35 11.17 23.07
N LYS A 18 -2.69 11.60 21.99
CA LYS A 18 -3.05 11.28 20.60
C LYS A 18 -2.43 9.97 20.08
N ILE A 19 -1.31 9.49 20.63
CA ILE A 19 -0.68 8.21 20.22
C ILE A 19 -1.67 7.02 20.16
N PRO A 20 -2.57 6.79 21.15
CA PRO A 20 -3.56 5.73 21.06
C PRO A 20 -4.55 5.87 19.90
N ALA A 21 -4.77 7.07 19.35
CA ALA A 21 -5.60 7.25 18.17
C ALA A 21 -4.88 6.76 16.89
N VAL A 22 -3.58 7.04 16.76
CA VAL A 22 -2.75 6.51 15.66
C VAL A 22 -2.71 4.98 15.70
N ILE A 23 -2.48 4.39 16.87
CA ILE A 23 -2.47 2.93 17.03
C ILE A 23 -3.81 2.32 16.62
N ARG A 24 -4.93 2.83 17.14
CA ARG A 24 -6.28 2.34 16.76
C ARG A 24 -6.60 2.51 15.27
N LEU A 25 -6.06 3.54 14.62
CA LEU A 25 -6.23 3.73 13.18
C LEU A 25 -5.44 2.66 12.41
N LEU A 26 -4.17 2.43 12.77
CA LEU A 26 -3.36 1.36 12.18
C LEU A 26 -3.97 -0.04 12.40
N GLU A 27 -4.51 -0.31 13.59
CA GLU A 27 -5.31 -1.51 13.90
C GLU A 27 -6.53 -1.61 12.99
N GLY A 28 -7.35 -0.54 12.88
CA GLY A 28 -8.58 -0.52 12.09
C GLY A 28 -8.36 -0.62 10.57
N LEU A 29 -7.21 -0.17 10.07
CA LEU A 29 -6.81 -0.35 8.68
C LEU A 29 -6.33 -1.77 8.38
N THR A 30 -5.82 -2.49 9.38
CA THR A 30 -5.25 -3.83 9.21
C THR A 30 -6.33 -4.81 8.73
N HIS A 31 -6.10 -5.38 7.54
CA HIS A 31 -7.04 -6.25 6.80
C HIS A 31 -8.33 -5.58 6.26
N LYS A 32 -8.50 -4.24 6.35
CA LYS A 32 -9.71 -3.55 5.85
C LYS A 32 -9.98 -3.86 4.37
N HIS A 33 -8.95 -3.78 3.52
CA HIS A 33 -9.07 -4.07 2.09
C HIS A 33 -8.76 -5.54 1.75
N SER A 34 -9.30 -6.47 2.53
CA SER A 34 -9.16 -7.90 2.22
C SER A 34 -9.80 -8.24 0.86
N PHE A 35 -9.08 -9.00 0.04
CA PHE A 35 -9.57 -9.43 -1.27
C PHE A 35 -10.31 -10.77 -1.13
N PRO A 36 -11.43 -10.97 -1.86
CA PRO A 36 -12.15 -12.22 -1.83
C PRO A 36 -11.29 -13.35 -2.44
N PRO A 37 -11.33 -14.58 -1.90
CA PRO A 37 -10.57 -15.69 -2.46
C PRO A 37 -11.01 -16.00 -3.90
N ASP A 38 -10.05 -16.44 -4.73
CA ASP A 38 -10.14 -16.73 -6.18
C ASP A 38 -11.33 -17.58 -6.68
N ARG A 39 -12.14 -18.13 -5.78
CA ARG A 39 -13.22 -19.08 -6.09
C ARG A 39 -14.49 -18.45 -6.64
N ILE A 40 -14.59 -17.13 -6.69
CA ILE A 40 -15.78 -16.43 -7.22
C ILE A 40 -15.46 -15.72 -8.52
N THR A 41 -15.63 -16.43 -9.64
CA THR A 41 -16.17 -15.81 -10.86
C THR A 41 -16.81 -16.84 -11.76
N SER A 42 -18.15 -16.82 -11.77
CA SER A 42 -18.98 -17.39 -12.83
C SER A 42 -19.27 -16.38 -13.95
N ALA A 43 -18.62 -15.20 -13.93
CA ALA A 43 -18.73 -14.22 -15.01
C ALA A 43 -18.40 -14.89 -16.35
N ALA A 44 -19.32 -14.75 -17.30
CA ALA A 44 -19.23 -15.42 -18.59
C ALA A 44 -17.98 -14.94 -19.32
N LYS A 45 -17.05 -15.86 -19.56
CA LYS A 45 -15.81 -15.58 -20.29
C LYS A 45 -16.13 -15.46 -21.76
N ASP A 46 -15.91 -14.28 -22.33
CA ASP A 46 -16.14 -14.06 -23.75
C ASP A 46 -14.87 -14.34 -24.56
N ARG A 47 -15.02 -15.16 -25.60
CA ARG A 47 -13.99 -15.53 -26.56
C ARG A 47 -13.87 -14.54 -27.71
N ASN A 48 -14.90 -13.73 -27.92
CA ASN A 48 -14.99 -12.71 -28.95
C ASN A 48 -14.64 -11.32 -28.42
N LEU A 49 -14.24 -11.21 -27.14
CA LEU A 49 -14.00 -9.94 -26.48
C LEU A 49 -12.90 -9.11 -27.17
N THR A 50 -13.29 -7.93 -27.63
CA THR A 50 -12.44 -6.98 -28.34
C THR A 50 -11.75 -5.98 -27.40
N VAL A 51 -10.79 -5.22 -27.93
CA VAL A 51 -10.09 -4.17 -27.15
C VAL A 51 -11.04 -3.02 -26.82
N GLU A 52 -11.95 -2.73 -27.74
CA GLU A 52 -12.95 -1.68 -27.70
C GLU A 52 -13.96 -1.92 -26.56
N GLU A 53 -14.44 -3.16 -26.42
CA GLU A 53 -15.32 -3.59 -25.32
C GLU A 53 -14.63 -3.57 -23.96
N MET A 54 -13.29 -3.67 -23.93
CA MET A 54 -12.48 -3.53 -22.72
C MET A 54 -12.04 -2.08 -22.42
N GLY A 55 -12.64 -1.06 -23.06
CA GLY A 55 -12.28 0.36 -22.88
C GLY A 55 -12.27 0.82 -21.40
N GLY A 56 -13.27 0.42 -20.61
CA GLY A 56 -13.31 0.70 -19.17
C GLY A 56 -12.15 0.07 -18.40
N ASN A 57 -11.83 -1.20 -18.70
CA ASN A 57 -10.69 -1.91 -18.12
C ASN A 57 -9.35 -1.28 -18.52
N ALA A 58 -9.24 -0.71 -19.73
CA ALA A 58 -8.08 0.07 -20.13
C ALA A 58 -7.92 1.35 -19.30
N GLN A 59 -9.02 2.04 -18.99
CA GLN A 59 -9.04 3.23 -18.14
C GLN A 59 -8.66 2.90 -16.68
N ILE A 60 -9.24 1.86 -16.09
CA ILE A 60 -8.91 1.42 -14.72
C ILE A 60 -7.42 1.03 -14.61
N LEU A 61 -6.88 0.33 -15.61
CA LEU A 61 -5.46 -0.02 -15.62
C LEU A 61 -4.55 1.22 -15.77
N ASN A 62 -5.01 2.25 -16.48
CA ASN A 62 -4.29 3.52 -16.59
C ASN A 62 -4.32 4.29 -15.26
N GLU A 63 -5.48 4.35 -14.60
CA GLU A 63 -5.66 4.98 -13.29
C GLU A 63 -4.74 4.36 -12.23
N LEU A 64 -4.69 3.03 -12.17
CA LEU A 64 -3.75 2.28 -11.33
C LEU A 64 -2.29 2.63 -11.62
N GLN A 65 -1.90 2.74 -12.91
CA GLN A 65 -0.50 2.96 -13.31
C GLN A 65 -0.05 4.42 -13.15
N SER A 66 -0.94 5.39 -13.35
CA SER A 66 -0.59 6.81 -13.43
C SER A 66 -0.84 7.56 -12.12
N ASN A 67 -1.84 7.14 -11.34
CA ASN A 67 -2.33 7.92 -10.19
C ASN A 67 -2.26 7.11 -8.89
N LEU A 68 -2.96 5.98 -8.81
CA LEU A 68 -3.14 5.26 -7.53
C LEU A 68 -1.85 4.64 -6.98
N LEU A 69 -1.10 3.89 -7.79
CA LEU A 69 0.16 3.27 -7.33
C LEU A 69 1.26 4.30 -7.03
N PRO A 70 1.44 5.38 -7.82
CA PRO A 70 2.29 6.52 -7.42
C PRO A 70 1.83 7.17 -6.12
N SER A 71 0.53 7.45 -5.95
CA SER A 71 -0.01 8.06 -4.72
C SER A 71 0.30 7.23 -3.48
N ILE A 72 0.12 5.91 -3.52
CA ILE A 72 0.50 5.01 -2.42
C ILE A 72 1.99 5.15 -2.09
N SER A 73 2.87 5.22 -3.10
CA SER A 73 4.30 5.41 -2.88
C SER A 73 4.61 6.74 -2.19
N ASP A 74 3.98 7.84 -2.62
CA ASP A 74 4.21 9.18 -2.10
C ASP A 74 3.61 9.36 -0.69
N GLN A 75 2.44 8.77 -0.43
CA GLN A 75 1.79 8.71 0.88
C GLN A 75 2.61 7.89 1.89
N LEU A 76 3.15 6.74 1.48
CA LEU A 76 4.05 5.94 2.33
C LEU A 76 5.35 6.68 2.64
N GLY A 77 5.93 7.39 1.67
CA GLY A 77 7.07 8.28 1.91
C GLY A 77 6.75 9.41 2.88
N SER A 78 5.58 10.03 2.71
CA SER A 78 5.08 11.10 3.60
C SER A 78 4.83 10.59 5.02
N LEU A 79 4.29 9.38 5.18
CA LEU A 79 4.04 8.73 6.47
C LEU A 79 5.36 8.43 7.22
N LEU A 80 6.38 7.94 6.52
CA LEU A 80 7.71 7.74 7.11
C LEU A 80 8.33 9.08 7.54
N GLY A 81 8.06 10.16 6.80
CA GLY A 81 8.46 11.52 7.15
C GLY A 81 7.71 12.07 8.37
N SER A 82 6.38 11.93 8.44
CA SER A 82 5.56 12.44 9.55
C SER A 82 5.81 11.68 10.85
N LEU A 83 6.27 10.42 10.77
CA LEU A 83 6.71 9.63 11.92
C LEU A 83 8.19 9.88 12.32
N ASP A 84 8.91 10.73 11.58
CA ASP A 84 10.35 11.01 11.75
C ASP A 84 11.24 9.74 11.71
N LEU A 85 10.93 8.83 10.78
CA LEU A 85 11.59 7.52 10.65
C LEU A 85 12.65 7.46 9.54
N ILE A 86 12.87 8.58 8.84
CA ILE A 86 13.85 8.67 7.75
C ILE A 86 15.29 8.79 8.29
N ASP A 87 15.49 9.57 9.36
CA ASP A 87 16.78 9.75 10.05
C ASP A 87 16.85 8.88 11.31
N SER A 88 17.43 7.67 11.23
CA SER A 88 17.46 6.70 12.35
C SER A 88 18.25 7.13 13.60
N ASP A 89 19.04 8.20 13.50
CA ASP A 89 20.10 8.52 14.46
C ASP A 89 19.65 9.51 15.55
N LYS A 90 18.35 9.86 15.58
CA LYS A 90 17.73 10.76 16.56
C LYS A 90 16.58 10.07 17.29
N ASN A 91 16.16 10.64 18.42
CA ASN A 91 14.84 10.32 18.97
C ASN A 91 13.79 10.89 18.01
N PRO A 92 12.93 10.06 17.39
CA PRO A 92 11.97 10.54 16.41
C PRO A 92 10.96 11.47 17.07
N GLU A 93 10.71 12.63 16.47
CA GLU A 93 9.65 13.55 16.89
C GLU A 93 8.47 13.54 15.90
N PRO A 94 7.52 12.61 16.03
CA PRO A 94 6.41 12.50 15.08
C PRO A 94 5.45 13.69 15.15
N ASP A 95 4.97 14.10 13.99
CA ASP A 95 3.79 14.95 13.83
C ASP A 95 2.55 14.04 13.80
N ILE A 96 1.81 14.02 14.92
CA ILE A 96 0.68 13.12 15.11
C ILE A 96 -0.53 13.54 14.27
N ASP A 97 -0.77 14.84 14.11
CA ASP A 97 -1.95 15.33 13.39
C ASP A 97 -1.76 15.12 11.89
N LEU A 98 -0.57 15.42 11.35
CA LEU A 98 -0.20 15.10 9.96
C LEU A 98 -0.20 13.59 9.69
N THR A 99 0.26 12.78 10.65
CA THR A 99 0.24 11.31 10.53
C THR A 99 -1.20 10.77 10.39
N LEU A 100 -2.16 11.31 11.13
CA LEU A 100 -3.57 10.91 11.03
C LEU A 100 -4.21 11.32 9.69
N GLU A 101 -3.86 12.49 9.15
CA GLU A 101 -4.28 12.96 7.83
C GLU A 101 -3.76 12.04 6.72
N ILE A 102 -2.45 11.74 6.74
CA ILE A 102 -1.81 10.85 5.76
C ILE A 102 -2.41 9.43 5.83
N LEU A 103 -2.67 8.89 7.02
CA LEU A 103 -3.28 7.56 7.18
C LEU A 103 -4.70 7.51 6.63
N SER A 104 -5.52 8.56 6.83
CA SER A 104 -6.86 8.64 6.24
C SER A 104 -6.80 8.73 4.71
N SER A 105 -5.90 9.53 4.14
CA SER A 105 -5.73 9.64 2.69
C SER A 105 -5.22 8.34 2.06
N LEU A 106 -4.31 7.64 2.76
CA LEU A 106 -3.80 6.33 2.34
C LEU A 106 -4.91 5.28 2.34
N ASP A 107 -5.80 5.27 3.34
CA ASP A 107 -6.97 4.38 3.41
C ASP A 107 -7.87 4.49 2.16
N GLU A 108 -8.28 5.72 1.82
CA GLU A 108 -9.10 5.99 0.62
C GLU A 108 -8.41 5.54 -0.68
N THR A 109 -7.08 5.71 -0.75
CA THR A 109 -6.27 5.35 -1.93
C THR A 109 -6.11 3.84 -2.06
N LEU A 110 -5.92 3.13 -0.94
CA LEU A 110 -5.85 1.67 -0.89
C LEU A 110 -7.23 1.04 -1.19
N GLU A 111 -8.33 1.62 -0.71
CA GLU A 111 -9.70 1.20 -1.02
C GLU A 111 -10.02 1.34 -2.51
N SER A 112 -9.64 2.49 -3.11
CA SER A 112 -9.77 2.76 -4.54
C SER A 112 -8.92 1.80 -5.38
N THR A 113 -7.72 1.46 -4.91
CA THR A 113 -6.80 0.50 -5.54
C THR A 113 -7.34 -0.93 -5.50
N ALA A 114 -7.87 -1.34 -4.35
CA ALA A 114 -8.49 -2.66 -4.18
C ALA A 114 -9.72 -2.79 -5.10
N SER A 115 -10.63 -1.81 -5.06
CA SER A 115 -11.83 -1.78 -5.90
C SER A 115 -11.48 -1.86 -7.40
N SER A 116 -10.51 -1.05 -7.85
CA SER A 116 -10.00 -1.07 -9.23
C SER A 116 -9.51 -2.47 -9.67
N ILE A 117 -8.87 -3.21 -8.76
CA ILE A 117 -8.40 -4.56 -9.03
C ILE A 117 -9.52 -5.60 -9.01
N LEU A 118 -10.53 -5.44 -8.16
CA LEU A 118 -11.73 -6.28 -8.18
C LEU A 118 -12.46 -6.14 -9.51
N SER A 119 -12.68 -4.91 -9.99
CA SER A 119 -13.30 -4.67 -11.29
C SER A 119 -12.50 -5.30 -12.44
N LEU A 120 -11.17 -5.11 -12.47
CA LEU A 120 -10.30 -5.74 -13.49
C LEU A 120 -10.24 -7.28 -13.44
N SER A 121 -10.57 -7.89 -12.31
CA SER A 121 -10.40 -9.33 -12.07
C SER A 121 -11.71 -10.12 -12.10
N PHE A 122 -12.82 -9.47 -11.78
CA PHE A 122 -14.10 -10.13 -11.49
C PHE A 122 -15.30 -9.55 -12.24
N GLU A 123 -15.27 -8.29 -12.67
CA GLU A 123 -16.40 -7.69 -13.39
C GLU A 123 -16.39 -8.02 -14.89
N SER A 124 -17.59 -8.19 -15.44
CA SER A 124 -17.77 -8.48 -16.87
C SER A 124 -17.56 -7.20 -17.69
N PRO A 125 -16.87 -7.25 -18.85
CA PRO A 125 -16.43 -8.46 -19.54
C PRO A 125 -15.03 -8.95 -19.13
N LEU A 126 -14.92 -10.26 -18.91
CA LEU A 126 -13.65 -10.95 -18.69
C LEU A 126 -13.23 -11.74 -19.94
N PRO A 127 -11.97 -11.62 -20.40
CA PRO A 127 -11.48 -12.36 -21.56
C PRO A 127 -11.40 -13.87 -21.30
N ASP A 128 -11.56 -14.69 -22.34
CA ASP A 128 -11.29 -16.13 -22.25
C ASP A 128 -9.81 -16.41 -21.91
N LYS A 129 -9.57 -17.51 -21.17
CA LYS A 129 -8.20 -17.92 -20.79
C LYS A 129 -7.38 -18.37 -22.00
N ASN A 130 -8.06 -18.87 -23.04
CA ASN A 130 -7.42 -19.51 -24.19
C ASN A 130 -7.47 -18.67 -25.48
N HIS A 131 -8.28 -17.60 -25.51
CA HIS A 131 -8.41 -16.68 -26.66
C HIS A 131 -8.36 -15.24 -26.17
N ASP A 132 -7.27 -14.53 -26.48
CA ASP A 132 -6.99 -13.20 -25.93
C ASP A 132 -6.99 -12.06 -26.95
N GLN A 133 -7.51 -12.30 -28.17
CA GLN A 133 -7.92 -11.33 -29.21
C GLN A 133 -7.01 -10.10 -29.44
N GLY A 134 -5.71 -10.16 -29.08
CA GLY A 134 -4.82 -9.00 -29.14
C GLY A 134 -4.97 -7.97 -28.00
N LEU A 135 -5.62 -8.33 -26.88
CA LEU A 135 -5.91 -7.49 -25.70
C LEU A 135 -4.69 -6.92 -24.94
N LYS A 136 -3.47 -7.15 -25.43
CA LYS A 136 -2.20 -6.57 -24.95
C LYS A 136 -2.07 -6.57 -23.41
N LYS A 137 -2.23 -5.42 -22.75
CA LYS A 137 -2.04 -5.29 -21.28
C LYS A 137 -3.14 -6.00 -20.49
N LEU A 138 -4.34 -6.17 -21.07
CA LEU A 138 -5.58 -6.63 -20.42
C LEU A 138 -5.81 -8.16 -20.51
N LYS A 139 -4.80 -8.93 -20.91
CA LYS A 139 -4.87 -10.40 -20.91
C LYS A 139 -5.16 -10.91 -19.49
N MET A 140 -6.06 -11.89 -19.33
CA MET A 140 -6.44 -12.48 -18.03
C MET A 140 -5.23 -12.72 -17.12
N PHE A 141 -4.20 -13.44 -17.60
CA PHE A 141 -2.99 -13.73 -16.83
C PHE A 141 -2.25 -12.48 -16.31
N ARG A 142 -2.28 -11.37 -17.06
CA ARG A 142 -1.66 -10.09 -16.64
C ARG A 142 -2.49 -9.41 -15.55
N CYS A 143 -3.82 -9.42 -15.66
CA CYS A 143 -4.72 -8.90 -14.63
C CYS A 143 -4.62 -9.74 -13.34
N SER A 144 -4.62 -11.08 -13.44
CA SER A 144 -4.42 -11.98 -12.30
C SER A 144 -3.07 -11.74 -11.62
N TYR A 145 -1.98 -11.64 -12.37
CA TYR A 145 -0.65 -11.34 -11.80
C TYR A 145 -0.58 -9.94 -11.17
N LEU A 146 -1.24 -8.94 -11.76
CA LEU A 146 -1.33 -7.61 -11.17
C LEU A 146 -2.11 -7.63 -9.84
N ARG A 147 -3.21 -8.39 -9.79
CA ARG A 147 -3.98 -8.63 -8.57
C ARG A 147 -3.14 -9.29 -7.48
N GLU A 148 -2.47 -10.41 -7.76
CA GLU A 148 -1.53 -11.06 -6.81
C GLU A 148 -0.49 -10.08 -6.25
N LYS A 149 0.00 -9.15 -7.09
CA LYS A 149 0.99 -8.14 -6.69
C LYS A 149 0.41 -7.05 -5.81
N ILE A 150 -0.82 -6.60 -6.07
CA ILE A 150 -1.50 -5.59 -5.24
C ILE A 150 -1.99 -6.21 -3.93
N GLU A 151 -2.50 -7.44 -3.95
CA GLU A 151 -2.82 -8.21 -2.74
C GLU A 151 -1.60 -8.36 -1.83
N SER A 152 -0.45 -8.72 -2.40
CA SER A 152 0.82 -8.82 -1.66
C SER A 152 1.39 -7.46 -1.20
N LEU A 153 1.08 -6.37 -1.90
CA LEU A 153 1.46 -5.02 -1.49
C LEU A 153 0.62 -4.60 -0.27
N ILE A 154 -0.70 -4.65 -0.39
CA ILE A 154 -1.61 -4.18 0.65
C ILE A 154 -1.53 -5.07 1.90
N GLY A 155 -1.69 -6.39 1.74
CA GLY A 155 -1.64 -7.34 2.85
C GLY A 155 -0.23 -7.45 3.44
N ALA A 156 0.68 -8.12 2.73
CA ALA A 156 1.97 -8.47 3.30
C ALA A 156 2.93 -7.29 3.47
N THR A 157 2.85 -6.23 2.65
CA THR A 157 3.82 -5.12 2.72
C THR A 157 3.35 -3.97 3.60
N ILE A 158 2.10 -3.53 3.45
CA ILE A 158 1.55 -2.39 4.22
C ILE A 158 1.03 -2.87 5.59
N TYR A 159 0.16 -3.89 5.64
CA TYR A 159 -0.37 -4.33 6.93
C TYR A 159 0.66 -5.12 7.76
N ASP A 160 1.18 -6.23 7.23
CA ASP A 160 2.01 -7.15 8.03
C ASP A 160 3.40 -6.59 8.34
N ASN A 161 4.05 -5.92 7.37
CA ASN A 161 5.41 -5.41 7.55
C ASN A 161 5.49 -3.96 8.07
N LEU A 162 4.57 -3.07 7.70
CA LEU A 162 4.60 -1.68 8.16
C LEU A 162 3.73 -1.51 9.41
N PHE A 163 2.41 -1.72 9.34
CA PHE A 163 1.50 -1.41 10.44
C PHE A 163 1.71 -2.31 11.67
N LEU A 164 1.82 -3.63 11.49
CA LEU A 164 2.04 -4.56 12.60
C LEU A 164 3.42 -4.39 13.29
N SER A 165 4.41 -3.87 12.55
CA SER A 165 5.73 -3.54 13.14
C SER A 165 5.66 -2.37 14.13
N PHE A 166 4.68 -1.46 13.98
CA PHE A 166 4.43 -0.38 14.94
C PHE A 166 3.61 -0.82 16.16
N MET A 167 2.85 -1.93 16.03
CA MET A 167 1.94 -2.40 17.08
C MET A 167 2.56 -3.43 18.03
N THR A 168 3.63 -4.12 17.62
CA THR A 168 4.27 -5.14 18.47
C THR A 168 5.26 -4.50 19.45
N PRO A 169 5.01 -4.55 20.78
CA PRO A 169 5.99 -4.06 21.74
C PRO A 169 7.22 -4.99 21.74
N SER A 170 8.37 -4.42 21.41
CA SER A 170 9.66 -5.12 21.46
C SER A 170 9.88 -5.69 22.87
N SER A 171 9.78 -7.01 23.01
CA SER A 171 10.19 -7.72 24.23
C SER A 171 11.72 -7.82 24.37
N ASP A 172 12.49 -7.32 23.39
CA ASP A 172 13.92 -7.52 23.31
C ASP A 172 14.69 -6.22 23.54
N ALA A 173 15.40 -6.18 24.67
CA ALA A 173 16.26 -5.07 25.06
C ALA A 173 17.67 -5.28 24.49
N GLY A 174 17.91 -4.82 23.25
CA GLY A 174 19.29 -4.74 22.74
C GLY A 174 19.54 -4.87 21.25
N SER A 175 18.53 -4.86 20.37
CA SER A 175 18.75 -4.96 18.92
C SER A 175 18.45 -3.65 18.18
N SER A 176 19.46 -3.08 17.51
CA SER A 176 19.28 -1.89 16.67
C SER A 176 18.27 -2.14 15.56
N ARG A 177 17.36 -1.18 15.33
CA ARG A 177 16.41 -1.21 14.21
C ARG A 177 17.14 -1.13 12.86
N VAL A 178 17.52 -2.28 12.32
CA VAL A 178 17.89 -2.40 10.91
C VAL A 178 16.61 -2.44 10.09
N PHE A 179 16.09 -1.26 9.74
CA PHE A 179 15.10 -1.16 8.67
C PHE A 179 15.70 -1.81 7.39
N PRO A 180 15.01 -2.74 6.73
CA PRO A 180 15.53 -3.41 5.54
C PRO A 180 15.62 -2.41 4.38
N ASN A 181 16.80 -1.83 4.23
CA ASN A 181 17.14 -0.75 3.30
C ASN A 181 17.22 -1.23 1.83
N LYS A 182 16.17 -1.95 1.38
CA LYS A 182 16.08 -2.68 0.10
C LYS A 182 14.73 -2.49 -0.63
N ILE A 183 13.89 -1.54 -0.20
CA ILE A 183 12.65 -1.19 -0.89
C ILE A 183 12.81 0.14 -1.66
N LEU A 184 13.80 0.20 -2.57
CA LEU A 184 13.90 1.20 -3.65
C LEU A 184 14.89 0.69 -4.72
N GLY A 185 14.60 -0.50 -5.26
CA GLY A 185 15.50 -1.28 -6.13
C GLY A 185 15.13 -1.32 -7.62
N LEU A 186 14.17 -0.51 -8.09
CA LEU A 186 13.69 -0.52 -9.48
C LEU A 186 14.45 0.53 -10.33
N GLY A 187 15.67 0.20 -10.77
CA GLY A 187 16.47 1.20 -11.50
C GLY A 187 17.71 0.75 -12.29
N ARG A 188 18.05 -0.54 -12.40
CA ARG A 188 19.18 -0.97 -13.26
C ARG A 188 18.70 -1.44 -14.64
N ARG A 189 18.66 -0.49 -15.59
CA ARG A 189 18.58 -0.79 -17.03
C ARG A 189 19.72 -1.74 -17.41
N ARG A 190 19.40 -2.87 -18.06
CA ARG A 190 20.42 -3.71 -18.69
C ARG A 190 21.03 -2.94 -19.88
N PRO A 191 22.35 -2.98 -20.11
CA PRO A 191 22.92 -2.50 -21.36
C PRO A 191 22.37 -3.33 -22.52
N VAL A 192 21.88 -2.66 -23.57
CA VAL A 192 21.54 -3.33 -24.83
C VAL A 192 22.85 -3.78 -25.48
N ARG A 193 22.98 -5.07 -25.75
CA ARG A 193 24.14 -5.63 -26.46
C ARG A 193 24.05 -5.21 -27.92
N GLY A 194 24.95 -4.35 -28.37
CA GLY A 194 25.13 -4.03 -29.78
C GLY A 194 25.49 -5.28 -30.60
N LYS A 195 25.19 -5.22 -31.90
CA LYS A 195 25.57 -6.24 -32.89
C LYS A 195 27.08 -6.26 -33.09
#